data_AF-A0A971SLC3-F1
#
_entry.id   AF-A0A971SLC3-F1
#
_cell.length_a   1.000
_cell.length_b   1.000
_cell.length_c   1.000
_cell.angle_alpha   90.00
_cell.angle_beta   90.00
_cell.angle_gamma   90.00
#
_symmetry.space_group_name_H-M   'P 1'
#
loop_
_entity.id
_entity.type
_entity.pdbx_description
1 polymer ?
#
loop_
_entity_poly.entity_id
_entity_poly.type
_entity_poly.pdbx_seq_one_letter_code
_entity_poly.pdbx_strand_id
1 'polypeptide(L)'
;MKNSRLVPQFAGILLLIMSLIGSWPVFQVEAAGQHAHHKLRVEIPEILKMEMGSGEITFDLTRANPEEPYPAPTYPFYYTPTSTEKYIPVRVFSNGRKEWRLLISGVSEQGLAEGAIEWSLDGTNWQPLRVTEQILTTGGYTNGWQELKVYFRLVLFGPEHAGPGQYKVQVNYQLSSV
;
A
#
# COMPACT_ATOMS: atom_id res chain seq x y z
N MET A 1 26.51 104.88 -49.45
CA MET A 1 27.24 104.14 -50.52
C MET A 1 27.87 102.91 -49.85
N LYS A 2 27.76 101.66 -50.35
CA LYS A 2 28.69 100.97 -51.28
C LYS A 2 30.18 101.38 -51.08
N ASN A 3 31.24 100.56 -51.07
CA ASN A 3 31.48 99.10 -51.20
C ASN A 3 32.98 98.82 -50.82
N SER A 4 33.53 97.61 -50.57
CA SER A 4 33.01 96.34 -50.00
C SER A 4 34.12 95.23 -49.94
N ARG A 5 34.22 94.49 -48.82
CA ARG A 5 34.87 93.16 -48.62
C ARG A 5 36.40 92.98 -48.68
N LEU A 6 36.90 92.19 -47.71
CA LEU A 6 37.97 91.18 -47.85
C LEU A 6 37.71 90.02 -46.86
N VAL A 7 38.34 88.86 -47.10
CA VAL A 7 38.02 87.51 -46.58
C VAL A 7 39.19 86.55 -46.98
N PRO A 8 39.24 85.20 -46.73
CA PRO A 8 38.27 84.26 -46.08
C PRO A 8 38.90 83.17 -45.14
N GLN A 9 38.07 82.17 -44.73
CA GLN A 9 38.38 80.76 -44.38
C GLN A 9 38.87 80.35 -42.96
N PHE A 10 38.23 79.31 -42.39
CA PHE A 10 38.81 78.00 -41.98
C PHE A 10 37.96 77.28 -40.90
N ALA A 11 37.00 76.41 -41.29
CA ALA A 11 36.24 75.57 -40.34
C ALA A 11 35.49 74.36 -40.98
N GLY A 12 35.99 73.79 -42.09
CA GLY A 12 35.16 72.91 -42.95
C GLY A 12 35.39 71.39 -42.92
N ILE A 13 36.50 70.90 -42.34
CA ILE A 13 37.03 69.55 -42.69
C ILE A 13 37.02 68.53 -41.53
N LEU A 14 36.98 68.97 -40.26
CA LEU A 14 37.16 68.05 -39.11
C LEU A 14 35.96 67.12 -38.82
N LEU A 15 34.78 67.41 -39.38
CA LEU A 15 33.51 66.76 -39.00
C LEU A 15 33.18 65.48 -39.79
N LEU A 16 33.99 65.10 -40.78
CA LEU A 16 33.67 64.00 -41.71
C LEU A 16 34.37 62.66 -41.39
N ILE A 17 35.27 62.64 -40.41
CA ILE A 17 36.05 61.43 -40.03
C ILE A 17 35.38 60.66 -38.88
N MET A 18 34.58 61.32 -38.03
CA MET A 18 33.91 60.69 -36.89
C MET A 18 32.66 59.85 -37.24
N SER A 19 32.14 59.95 -38.47
CA SER A 19 30.95 59.20 -38.90
C SER A 19 31.24 57.79 -39.46
N LEU A 20 32.50 57.43 -39.67
CA LEU A 20 32.91 56.17 -40.32
C LEU A 20 33.18 55.00 -39.36
N ILE A 21 33.05 55.19 -38.05
CA ILE A 21 33.25 54.14 -37.02
C ILE A 21 31.91 53.47 -36.61
N GLY A 22 30.77 54.04 -37.01
CA GLY A 22 29.44 53.69 -36.51
C GLY A 22 28.71 52.51 -37.18
N SER A 23 29.39 51.61 -37.90
CA SER A 23 28.71 50.51 -38.62
C SER A 23 29.55 49.24 -38.79
N TRP A 24 30.11 48.71 -37.69
CA TRP A 24 30.38 47.28 -37.62
C TRP A 24 29.13 46.56 -37.14
N PRO A 25 28.61 45.55 -37.87
CA PRO A 25 27.57 44.69 -37.33
C PRO A 25 28.19 43.88 -36.19
N VAL A 26 27.81 44.23 -34.96
CA VAL A 26 28.01 43.32 -33.82
C VAL A 26 27.13 42.11 -34.10
N PHE A 27 27.73 41.07 -34.68
CA PHE A 27 27.12 39.75 -34.73
C PHE A 27 26.92 39.30 -33.29
N GLN A 28 25.71 39.53 -32.77
CA GLN A 28 25.23 38.83 -31.59
C GLN A 28 25.13 37.36 -31.98
N VAL A 29 26.21 36.62 -31.73
CA VAL A 29 26.16 35.16 -31.67
C VAL A 29 25.35 34.83 -30.43
N GLU A 30 24.04 34.91 -30.56
CA GLU A 30 23.12 34.28 -29.63
C GLU A 30 23.42 32.79 -29.70
N ALA A 31 24.19 32.31 -28.73
CA ALA A 31 24.52 30.91 -28.58
C ALA A 31 23.22 30.18 -28.23
N ALA A 32 22.47 29.80 -29.26
CA ALA A 32 21.25 29.03 -29.16
C ALA A 32 21.57 27.77 -28.35
N GLY A 33 21.15 27.78 -27.08
CA GLY A 33 21.48 26.73 -26.13
C GLY A 33 21.05 25.39 -26.71
N GLN A 34 22.00 24.50 -26.97
CA GLN A 34 21.70 23.15 -27.47
C GLN A 34 21.09 22.33 -26.33
N HIS A 35 19.78 22.52 -26.13
CA HIS A 35 18.96 21.69 -25.26
C HIS A 35 18.75 20.33 -25.94
N ALA A 36 19.72 19.44 -25.75
CA ALA A 36 19.62 18.05 -26.15
C ALA A 36 18.76 17.27 -25.14
N HIS A 37 17.71 16.61 -25.63
CA HIS A 37 16.87 15.72 -24.84
C HIS A 37 17.03 14.27 -25.31
N HIS A 38 17.11 13.33 -24.37
CA HIS A 38 17.04 11.90 -24.66
C HIS A 38 15.79 11.30 -24.00
N LYS A 39 15.28 10.19 -24.55
CA LYS A 39 14.11 9.50 -24.01
C LYS A 39 14.57 8.33 -23.14
N LEU A 40 14.22 8.37 -21.86
CA LEU A 40 14.35 7.23 -20.96
C LEU A 40 13.07 6.39 -21.03
N ARG A 41 13.21 5.06 -21.03
CA ARG A 41 12.13 4.11 -20.86
C ARG A 41 12.37 3.35 -19.56
N VAL A 42 11.36 3.28 -18.71
CA VAL A 42 11.37 2.52 -17.46
C VAL A 42 10.22 1.52 -17.56
N GLU A 43 10.51 0.24 -17.33
CA GLU A 43 9.53 -0.83 -17.31
C GLU A 43 9.50 -1.41 -15.89
N ILE A 44 8.33 -1.33 -15.23
CA ILE A 44 8.12 -1.81 -13.86
C ILE A 44 7.20 -3.04 -13.95
N PRO A 45 7.63 -4.22 -13.47
CA PRO A 45 6.79 -5.41 -13.50
C PRO A 45 5.64 -5.30 -12.49
N GLU A 46 4.48 -5.86 -12.86
CA GLU A 46 3.36 -6.04 -11.95
C GLU A 46 3.66 -7.19 -10.96
N ILE A 47 3.39 -6.94 -9.68
CA ILE A 47 3.70 -7.80 -8.55
C ILE A 47 2.47 -7.81 -7.64
N LEU A 48 1.95 -9.01 -7.40
CA LEU A 48 0.95 -9.30 -6.36
C LEU A 48 1.56 -10.33 -5.38
N LYS A 49 1.63 -10.00 -4.09
CA LYS A 49 2.26 -10.85 -3.06
C LYS A 49 1.50 -10.82 -1.74
N MET A 50 1.62 -11.91 -1.00
CA MET A 50 1.10 -12.09 0.35
C MET A 50 2.23 -12.51 1.30
N GLU A 51 2.23 -11.99 2.51
CA GLU A 51 3.00 -12.50 3.66
C GLU A 51 2.04 -12.78 4.82
N MET A 52 2.36 -13.76 5.65
CA MET A 52 1.58 -14.12 6.84
C MET A 52 2.51 -14.14 8.06
N GLY A 53 2.04 -13.65 9.20
CA GLY A 53 2.72 -13.84 10.47
C GLY A 53 2.80 -15.33 10.85
N SER A 54 3.93 -15.77 11.40
CA SER A 54 4.17 -17.15 11.84
C SER A 54 3.59 -17.48 13.22
N GLY A 55 2.57 -16.74 13.64
CA GLY A 55 1.96 -16.85 14.98
C GLY A 55 1.02 -18.05 15.09
N GLU A 56 0.77 -18.48 16.32
CA GLU A 56 -0.20 -19.55 16.63
C GLU A 56 -1.28 -19.00 17.58
N ILE A 57 -2.54 -19.14 17.19
CA ILE A 57 -3.68 -18.74 18.01
C ILE A 57 -4.13 -19.92 18.85
N THR A 58 -4.00 -19.81 20.17
CA THR A 58 -4.35 -20.87 21.13
C THR A 58 -5.59 -20.50 21.93
N PHE A 59 -6.49 -21.47 22.13
CA PHE A 59 -7.66 -21.38 23.01
C PHE A 59 -7.55 -22.42 24.13
N ASP A 60 -6.84 -22.08 25.21
CA ASP A 60 -6.70 -22.96 26.38
C ASP A 60 -7.89 -22.79 27.34
N LEU A 61 -8.93 -23.60 27.16
CA LEU A 61 -10.10 -23.59 28.04
C LEU A 61 -9.81 -24.04 29.47
N THR A 62 -8.67 -24.69 29.75
CA THR A 62 -8.26 -25.02 31.13
C THR A 62 -7.67 -23.82 31.87
N ARG A 63 -7.25 -22.79 31.12
CA ARG A 63 -6.69 -21.53 31.59
C ARG A 63 -7.35 -20.34 30.87
N ALA A 64 -8.68 -20.43 30.74
CA ALA A 64 -9.47 -19.43 30.03
C ALA A 64 -9.35 -18.04 30.67
N ASN A 65 -9.71 -17.01 29.91
CA ASN A 65 -9.60 -15.63 30.38
C ASN A 65 -10.55 -15.38 31.59
N PRO A 66 -10.25 -14.46 32.52
CA PRO A 66 -11.01 -14.32 33.78
C PRO A 66 -12.51 -14.06 33.63
N GLU A 67 -12.95 -13.47 32.52
CA GLU A 67 -14.36 -13.17 32.20
C GLU A 67 -15.01 -14.25 31.32
N GLU A 68 -14.24 -15.26 30.92
CA GLU A 68 -14.62 -16.32 29.98
C GLU A 68 -14.49 -17.71 30.64
N PRO A 69 -15.28 -18.04 31.68
CA PRO A 69 -15.10 -19.30 32.41
C PRO A 69 -15.40 -20.53 31.55
N TYR A 70 -14.75 -21.64 31.88
CA TYR A 70 -15.07 -22.98 31.37
C TYR A 70 -15.35 -23.94 32.55
N PRO A 71 -16.46 -24.72 32.55
CA PRO A 71 -17.54 -24.72 31.54
C PRO A 71 -18.30 -23.39 31.46
N ALA A 72 -18.87 -23.09 30.29
CA ALA A 72 -19.66 -21.88 30.08
C ALA A 72 -20.96 -21.89 30.91
N PRO A 73 -21.43 -20.73 31.41
CA PRO A 73 -22.69 -20.62 32.14
C PRO A 73 -23.92 -20.72 31.22
N THR A 74 -23.80 -20.31 29.96
CA THR A 74 -24.83 -20.32 28.93
C THR A 74 -24.19 -20.55 27.56
N TYR A 75 -24.98 -21.01 26.58
CA TYR A 75 -24.52 -21.22 25.20
C TYR A 75 -25.42 -20.47 24.19
N PRO A 76 -24.89 -19.96 23.06
CA PRO A 76 -23.48 -20.02 22.67
C PRO A 76 -22.59 -19.12 23.55
N PHE A 77 -21.36 -19.59 23.81
CA PHE A 77 -20.36 -18.84 24.56
C PHE A 77 -19.11 -18.59 23.70
N TYR A 78 -18.51 -17.43 23.87
CA TYR A 78 -17.40 -16.94 23.07
C TYR A 78 -16.13 -16.85 23.90
N TYR A 79 -15.04 -17.41 23.39
CA TYR A 79 -13.73 -17.40 24.01
C TYR A 79 -12.74 -16.67 23.11
N THR A 80 -12.03 -15.68 23.67
CA THR A 80 -10.93 -15.03 22.98
C THR A 80 -9.63 -15.82 23.15
N PRO A 81 -8.62 -15.63 22.28
CA PRO A 81 -7.38 -16.41 22.36
C PRO A 81 -6.69 -16.25 23.71
N THR A 82 -6.17 -17.34 24.28
CA THR A 82 -5.32 -17.30 25.48
C THR A 82 -3.84 -17.08 25.14
N SER A 83 -3.45 -17.30 23.88
CA SER A 83 -2.14 -16.92 23.32
C SER A 83 -1.85 -15.42 23.49
N THR A 84 -0.56 -15.04 23.52
CA THR A 84 -0.14 -13.63 23.53
C THR A 84 -0.61 -12.90 22.27
N GLU A 85 -0.50 -13.57 21.12
CA GLU A 85 -1.05 -13.14 19.84
C GLU A 85 -2.58 -13.29 19.85
N LYS A 86 -3.28 -12.19 19.53
CA LYS A 86 -4.76 -12.13 19.44
C LYS A 86 -5.29 -12.10 18.01
N TYR A 87 -4.40 -11.97 17.03
CA TYR A 87 -4.68 -11.94 15.60
C TYR A 87 -3.46 -12.42 14.82
N ILE A 88 -3.68 -12.93 13.61
CA ILE A 88 -2.61 -13.20 12.64
C ILE A 88 -2.53 -11.99 11.68
N PRO A 89 -1.35 -11.35 11.53
CA PRO A 89 -1.15 -10.33 10.52
C PRO A 89 -1.03 -10.99 9.14
N VAL A 90 -1.83 -10.54 8.18
CA VAL A 90 -1.73 -10.91 6.77
C VAL A 90 -1.41 -9.64 5.98
N ARG A 91 -0.30 -9.64 5.25
CA ARG A 91 0.19 -8.46 4.53
C ARG A 91 0.04 -8.69 3.03
N VAL A 92 -0.51 -7.71 2.31
CA VAL A 92 -0.68 -7.74 0.86
C VAL A 92 0.15 -6.63 0.23
N PHE A 93 0.83 -6.94 -0.87
CA PHE A 93 1.49 -5.97 -1.75
C PHE A 93 0.93 -6.12 -3.16
N SER A 94 0.46 -5.01 -3.75
CA SER A 94 0.12 -4.91 -5.15
C SER A 94 0.63 -3.59 -5.72
N ASN A 95 1.51 -3.62 -6.72
CA ASN A 95 1.77 -2.43 -7.56
C ASN A 95 0.95 -2.46 -8.87
N GLY A 96 0.04 -3.43 -9.00
CA GLY A 96 -0.77 -3.68 -10.18
C GLY A 96 -1.91 -2.68 -10.38
N ARG A 97 -2.46 -2.69 -11.60
CA ARG A 97 -3.70 -1.95 -11.91
C ARG A 97 -4.95 -2.80 -11.73
N LYS A 98 -4.80 -4.12 -11.64
CA LYS A 98 -5.92 -5.03 -11.44
C LYS A 98 -6.38 -5.01 -10.00
N GLU A 99 -7.65 -5.32 -9.81
CA GLU A 99 -8.17 -5.65 -8.49
C GLU A 99 -7.63 -7.01 -8.05
N TRP A 100 -7.52 -7.20 -6.75
CA TRP A 100 -7.21 -8.47 -6.11
C TRP A 100 -8.25 -8.81 -5.07
N ARG A 101 -8.38 -10.10 -4.80
CA ARG A 101 -9.18 -10.65 -3.71
C ARG A 101 -8.33 -11.57 -2.86
N LEU A 102 -8.50 -11.44 -1.55
CA LEU A 102 -7.93 -12.31 -0.55
C LEU A 102 -9.06 -13.16 0.03
N LEU A 103 -8.90 -14.48 -0.05
CA LEU A 103 -9.85 -15.47 0.44
C LEU A 103 -9.32 -16.13 1.71
N ILE A 104 -10.24 -16.58 2.57
CA ILE A 104 -9.97 -17.34 3.79
C ILE A 104 -10.84 -18.61 3.81
N SER A 105 -10.31 -19.69 4.38
CA SER A 105 -11.06 -20.91 4.71
C SER A 105 -10.43 -21.62 5.90
N GLY A 106 -11.13 -22.58 6.51
CA GLY A 106 -10.63 -23.36 7.64
C GLY A 106 -11.08 -24.81 7.61
N VAL A 107 -10.17 -25.72 7.98
CA VAL A 107 -10.43 -27.16 8.08
C VAL A 107 -10.11 -27.61 9.51
N SER A 108 -11.07 -28.21 10.21
CA SER A 108 -10.80 -28.87 11.49
C SER A 108 -10.20 -30.26 11.25
N GLU A 109 -9.08 -30.57 11.89
CA GLU A 109 -8.42 -31.88 11.79
C GLU A 109 -9.02 -32.93 12.74
N GLN A 110 -9.58 -32.49 13.87
CA GLN A 110 -10.21 -33.34 14.87
C GLN A 110 -11.42 -32.63 15.49
N GLY A 111 -12.59 -33.26 15.45
CA GLY A 111 -13.68 -33.14 16.42
C GLY A 111 -14.42 -31.80 16.57
N LEU A 112 -13.84 -30.67 16.20
CA LEU A 112 -14.45 -29.35 16.40
C LEU A 112 -15.56 -29.13 15.36
N ALA A 113 -16.74 -28.70 15.81
CA ALA A 113 -17.88 -28.44 14.92
C ALA A 113 -17.57 -27.34 13.89
N GLU A 114 -18.14 -27.45 12.68
CA GLU A 114 -18.04 -26.38 11.67
C GLU A 114 -18.65 -25.08 12.21
N GLY A 115 -17.96 -23.95 11.99
CA GLY A 115 -18.37 -22.65 12.53
C GLY A 115 -18.05 -22.43 14.01
N ALA A 116 -17.41 -23.38 14.71
CA ALA A 116 -16.92 -23.16 16.07
C ALA A 116 -15.72 -22.19 16.12
N ILE A 117 -15.01 -21.95 15.02
CA ILE A 117 -14.08 -20.82 14.91
C ILE A 117 -14.75 -19.72 14.10
N GLU A 118 -14.68 -18.49 14.59
CA GLU A 118 -15.06 -17.30 13.85
C GLU A 118 -13.85 -16.38 13.63
N TRP A 119 -13.86 -15.65 12.51
CA TRP A 119 -12.84 -14.67 12.14
C TRP A 119 -13.42 -13.25 12.02
N SER A 120 -12.56 -12.24 12.17
CA SER A 120 -12.91 -10.83 11.95
C SER A 120 -11.70 -10.02 11.50
N LEU A 121 -11.92 -8.93 10.74
CA LEU A 121 -10.89 -7.94 10.39
C LEU A 121 -10.82 -6.73 11.34
N ASP A 122 -11.84 -6.54 12.18
CA ASP A 122 -11.97 -5.41 13.09
C ASP A 122 -12.20 -5.82 14.57
N GLY A 123 -12.40 -7.11 14.84
CA GLY A 123 -12.67 -7.67 16.17
C GLY A 123 -14.13 -7.51 16.63
N THR A 124 -15.02 -7.00 15.78
CA THR A 124 -16.43 -6.67 16.09
C THR A 124 -17.42 -7.33 15.13
N ASN A 125 -17.12 -7.35 13.83
CA ASN A 125 -17.89 -8.01 12.79
C ASN A 125 -17.32 -9.40 12.56
N TRP A 126 -17.94 -10.40 13.16
CA TRP A 126 -17.49 -11.79 13.16
C TRP A 126 -18.19 -12.61 12.07
N GLN A 127 -17.46 -13.55 11.49
CA GLN A 127 -17.96 -14.51 10.50
C GLN A 127 -17.52 -15.92 10.86
N PRO A 128 -18.38 -16.94 10.73
CA PRO A 128 -17.98 -18.34 10.90
C PRO A 128 -16.93 -18.71 9.84
N LEU A 129 -15.85 -19.32 10.29
CA LEU A 129 -14.82 -19.91 9.44
C LEU A 129 -15.36 -21.21 8.85
N ARG A 130 -15.41 -21.29 7.52
CA ARG A 130 -15.98 -22.42 6.77
C ARG A 130 -14.92 -23.19 6.01
N VAL A 131 -15.24 -24.43 5.66
CA VAL A 131 -14.39 -25.26 4.78
C VAL A 131 -14.34 -24.68 3.35
N THR A 132 -15.42 -24.06 2.90
CA THR A 132 -15.49 -23.33 1.62
C THR A 132 -14.80 -21.97 1.72
N GLU A 133 -14.10 -21.56 0.65
CA GLU A 133 -13.52 -20.21 0.54
C GLU A 133 -14.55 -19.09 0.78
N GLN A 134 -14.18 -18.13 1.63
CA GLN A 134 -14.91 -16.91 1.93
C GLN A 134 -14.05 -15.72 1.51
N ILE A 135 -14.66 -14.63 1.01
CA ILE A 135 -13.92 -13.39 0.74
C ILE A 135 -13.55 -12.77 2.09
N LEU A 136 -12.24 -12.67 2.36
CA LEU A 136 -11.72 -11.94 3.52
C LEU A 136 -11.76 -10.44 3.23
N THR A 137 -11.20 -10.02 2.08
CA THR A 137 -11.27 -8.64 1.59
C THR A 137 -10.84 -8.54 0.11
N THR A 138 -11.01 -7.37 -0.48
CA THR A 138 -10.60 -7.02 -1.86
C THR A 138 -9.86 -5.69 -1.88
N GLY A 139 -9.04 -5.45 -2.90
CA GLY A 139 -8.35 -4.18 -3.07
C GLY A 139 -7.73 -4.01 -4.45
N GLY A 140 -6.91 -2.98 -4.62
CA GLY A 140 -6.16 -2.68 -5.85
C GLY A 140 -4.71 -2.34 -5.55
N TYR A 141 -4.17 -1.30 -6.19
CA TYR A 141 -2.83 -0.79 -5.87
C TYR A 141 -2.67 -0.50 -4.36
N THR A 142 -1.63 -1.06 -3.75
CA THR A 142 -1.21 -0.79 -2.36
C THR A 142 0.05 0.06 -2.37
N ASN A 143 0.09 1.12 -1.56
CA ASN A 143 1.24 2.01 -1.49
C ASN A 143 2.35 1.45 -0.57
N GLY A 144 2.89 0.28 -0.93
CA GLY A 144 3.70 -0.57 -0.06
C GLY A 144 2.92 -1.76 0.48
N TRP A 145 3.41 -2.37 1.56
CA TRP A 145 2.72 -3.48 2.23
C TRP A 145 1.52 -2.96 3.04
N GLN A 146 0.31 -3.41 2.68
CA GLN A 146 -0.91 -3.21 3.46
C GLN A 146 -1.05 -4.37 4.44
N GLU A 147 -1.11 -4.08 5.75
CA GLU A 147 -1.36 -5.09 6.79
C GLU A 147 -2.85 -5.20 7.13
N LEU A 148 -3.32 -6.44 7.27
CA LEU A 148 -4.65 -6.82 7.73
C LEU A 148 -4.50 -7.62 9.02
N LYS A 149 -5.32 -7.34 10.03
CA LYS A 149 -5.33 -8.08 11.29
C LYS A 149 -6.49 -9.06 11.29
N VAL A 150 -6.18 -10.35 11.19
CA VAL A 150 -7.22 -11.40 11.20
C VAL A 150 -7.36 -11.91 12.63
N TYR A 151 -8.39 -11.41 13.31
CA TYR A 151 -8.77 -11.84 14.66
C TYR A 151 -9.54 -13.15 14.59
N PHE A 152 -9.42 -13.96 15.64
CA PHE A 152 -10.12 -15.23 15.78
C PHE A 152 -10.77 -15.34 17.15
N ARG A 153 -11.93 -16.02 17.23
CA ARG A 153 -12.55 -16.45 18.48
C ARG A 153 -13.11 -17.87 18.36
N LEU A 154 -13.16 -18.57 19.48
CA LEU A 154 -13.80 -19.87 19.60
C LEU A 154 -15.24 -19.67 20.11
N VAL A 155 -16.18 -20.41 19.52
CA VAL A 155 -17.61 -20.43 19.86
C VAL A 155 -17.99 -21.85 20.24
N LEU A 156 -18.47 -22.03 21.46
CA LEU A 156 -19.10 -23.29 21.88
C LEU A 156 -20.61 -23.11 21.80
N PHE A 157 -21.29 -24.04 21.14
CA PHE A 157 -22.76 -24.04 20.99
C PHE A 157 -23.47 -24.94 22.02
N GLY A 158 -22.72 -25.70 22.81
CA GLY A 158 -23.22 -26.58 23.86
C GLY A 158 -22.07 -27.17 24.67
N PRO A 159 -22.36 -28.11 25.59
CA PRO A 159 -21.35 -28.77 26.41
C PRO A 159 -20.40 -29.62 25.57
N GLU A 160 -19.19 -29.10 25.36
CA GLU A 160 -18.13 -29.84 24.67
C GLU A 160 -17.47 -30.84 25.64
N HIS A 161 -17.16 -32.04 25.14
CA HIS A 161 -16.52 -33.07 25.98
C HIS A 161 -15.02 -33.11 25.68
N ALA A 162 -14.22 -33.35 26.73
CA ALA A 162 -12.78 -33.46 26.58
C ALA A 162 -12.41 -34.71 25.77
N GLY A 163 -12.05 -34.53 24.50
CA GLY A 163 -11.44 -35.57 23.68
C GLY A 163 -10.01 -35.89 24.16
N PRO A 164 -9.44 -37.05 23.78
CA PRO A 164 -8.08 -37.46 24.17
C PRO A 164 -6.95 -36.68 23.46
N GLY A 165 -7.26 -35.59 22.76
CA GLY A 165 -6.31 -34.83 21.95
C GLY A 165 -6.69 -33.36 21.83
N GLN A 166 -5.76 -32.55 21.32
CA GLN A 166 -5.99 -31.13 21.05
C GLN A 166 -6.86 -30.95 19.80
N TYR A 167 -7.84 -30.05 19.87
CA TYR A 167 -8.57 -29.60 18.69
C TYR A 167 -7.66 -28.74 17.81
N LYS A 168 -7.50 -29.10 16.53
CA LYS A 168 -6.70 -28.35 15.55
C LYS A 168 -7.55 -27.86 14.40
N VAL A 169 -7.25 -26.63 13.95
CA VAL A 169 -7.89 -25.99 12.79
C VAL A 169 -6.80 -25.37 11.92
N GLN A 170 -6.68 -25.87 10.68
CA GLN A 170 -5.81 -25.27 9.68
C GLN A 170 -6.55 -24.12 8.99
N VAL A 171 -6.03 -22.90 9.09
CA VAL A 171 -6.55 -21.71 8.37
C VAL A 171 -5.76 -21.52 7.07
N ASN A 172 -6.46 -21.41 5.95
CA ASN A 172 -5.85 -21.22 4.63
C ASN A 172 -6.20 -19.84 4.06
N TYR A 173 -5.23 -19.21 3.39
CA TYR A 173 -5.38 -17.94 2.71
C TYR A 173 -5.00 -18.03 1.24
N GLN A 174 -5.79 -17.43 0.35
CA GLN A 174 -5.51 -17.40 -1.08
C GLN A 174 -5.64 -15.98 -1.64
N LEU A 175 -4.54 -15.43 -2.13
CA LEU A 175 -4.49 -14.15 -2.83
C LEU A 175 -4.55 -14.39 -4.34
N SER A 176 -5.47 -13.70 -5.03
CA SER A 176 -5.61 -13.79 -6.49
C SER A 176 -5.91 -12.42 -7.11
N SER A 177 -5.38 -12.17 -8.30
CA SER A 177 -5.88 -11.10 -9.17
C SER A 177 -7.26 -11.47 -9.68
N VAL A 178 -8.12 -10.46 -9.85
CA VAL A 178 -9.39 -10.53 -10.57
C VAL A 178 -9.19 -10.05 -12.01
#